data_AF-A0A8B7JIE4-F1
#
_entry.id   AF-A0A8B7JIE4-F1
#
_cell.length_a   1.000
_cell.length_b   1.000
_cell.length_c   1.000
_cell.angle_alpha   90.00
_cell.angle_beta   90.00
_cell.angle_gamma   90.00
#
_symmetry.space_group_name_H-M   'P 1'
#
loop_
_entity.id
_entity.type
_entity.pdbx_description
1 polymer ?
#
loop_
_entity_poly.entity_id
_entity_poly.type
_entity_poly.pdbx_seq_one_letter_code
_entity_poly.pdbx_strand_id
1 'polypeptide(L)'
;MEHTTQSQLEASPSSSTATAEDLAAKLNAAVRNEEIENVKELLERGADVNSKVESGWTPLQSAVHVNEDLVRFLLEKGADLHARKDNGGTAFTEAGIEGNVRLLELFLDHGSDINEHDDNGFTAFMEAAWYGKEEALRFLHSRGADVNLRRVVSEEKRKLNKGGATALLDACREGHTSVVKALVQDMNADLNICDNQDRNALIHALKSSRNKTVESAVSIGHFLLDHGVDVNSRDENGKTALILAAEMKSLDLVKALLDKGEIDIDDADDEGNTALMVAVMKNDYNIAKLLCEKGARTDVGNLIEVANRNRASDLAKLLLKHKARFVPKSPTGWEPTSKRWRNHLKQLYEIYRPMIGKLKIFQYIYYGIQNTSQGSIYLGLYGDTEVAVKIGCHRDTEEDKEKRFLEQCGNCKHLVKLFQYEKAKGCLYLCFPLWEKNLEEYLQESEDEMDYKGILKMIFQAVRELHLLGFAHQDLCPSKFLIDLNGTIYLADFDNRRKLIEDKKELVNSDLEALSRLVLYVIRGGKKPFEKISTKDVATDSPDYEEALDLVKSLGSHDERGLEGLSKHPFFWSKQIRFNFLKNIWNKIKDCHNQETVFKNFNTPKGVAYLQWTLEVILFSLDSYEG
;
A
#
# COMPACT_ATOMS: atom_id res chain seq x y z
N MET A 1 47.29 -39.92 -49.38
CA MET A 1 46.33 -38.88 -49.82
C MET A 1 45.21 -38.90 -48.80
N GLU A 2 45.39 -38.14 -47.71
CA GLU A 2 44.86 -38.57 -46.42
C GLU A 2 43.50 -37.98 -46.08
N HIS A 3 42.52 -38.88 -46.09
CA HIS A 3 41.44 -38.97 -45.11
C HIS A 3 41.99 -39.14 -43.69
N THR A 4 41.26 -38.67 -42.66
CA THR A 4 40.75 -39.42 -41.47
C THR A 4 40.45 -38.45 -40.30
N THR A 5 39.21 -38.33 -39.80
CA THR A 5 38.53 -39.04 -38.69
C THR A 5 39.11 -38.89 -37.27
N GLN A 6 38.20 -38.53 -36.35
CA GLN A 6 38.07 -38.99 -34.94
C GLN A 6 39.06 -38.52 -33.85
N SER A 7 38.52 -37.87 -32.81
CA SER A 7 38.18 -38.49 -31.49
C SER A 7 38.37 -37.55 -30.29
N GLN A 8 37.55 -37.81 -29.27
CA GLN A 8 37.40 -37.14 -27.98
C GLN A 8 38.62 -37.30 -27.05
N LEU A 9 38.56 -36.58 -25.91
CA LEU A 9 39.36 -36.59 -24.66
C LEU A 9 40.19 -35.30 -24.55
N GLU A 10 40.18 -34.51 -23.48
CA GLU A 10 39.90 -34.79 -22.08
C GLU A 10 39.63 -33.46 -21.34
N ALA A 11 38.71 -33.49 -20.38
CA ALA A 11 38.48 -32.40 -19.45
C ALA A 11 39.69 -32.22 -18.52
N SER A 12 40.22 -31.01 -18.47
CA SER A 12 41.01 -30.50 -17.34
C SER A 12 40.16 -29.46 -16.60
N PRO A 13 40.18 -29.41 -15.26
CA PRO A 13 39.26 -28.57 -14.51
C PRO A 13 39.60 -27.11 -14.79
N SER A 14 38.63 -26.37 -15.31
CA SER A 14 38.67 -24.92 -15.37
C SER A 14 39.02 -24.39 -13.97
N SER A 15 40.23 -23.85 -13.81
CA SER A 15 40.54 -23.00 -12.68
C SER A 15 39.46 -21.92 -12.64
N SER A 16 38.64 -21.95 -11.59
CA SER A 16 37.59 -20.97 -11.38
C SER A 16 38.25 -19.59 -11.31
N THR A 17 38.09 -18.80 -12.38
CA THR A 17 38.21 -17.35 -12.27
C THR A 17 37.07 -16.91 -11.37
N ALA A 18 37.32 -16.89 -10.06
CA ALA A 18 36.43 -16.20 -9.13
C ALA A 18 36.24 -14.80 -9.68
N THR A 19 34.99 -14.44 -9.99
CA THR A 19 34.70 -13.09 -10.46
C THR A 19 35.13 -12.10 -9.37
N ALA A 20 35.50 -10.87 -9.75
CA ALA A 20 35.90 -9.86 -8.77
C ALA A 20 34.80 -9.66 -7.69
N GLU A 21 33.54 -9.81 -8.08
CA GLU A 21 32.37 -9.80 -7.18
C GLU A 21 32.35 -11.01 -6.20
N ASP A 22 32.73 -12.22 -6.65
CA ASP A 22 32.82 -13.40 -5.79
C ASP A 22 33.96 -13.26 -4.77
N LEU A 23 35.09 -12.68 -5.16
CA LEU A 23 36.19 -12.36 -4.23
C LEU A 23 35.79 -11.27 -3.21
N ALA A 24 35.07 -10.24 -3.64
CA ALA A 24 34.54 -9.19 -2.76
C ALA A 24 33.56 -9.73 -1.70
N ALA A 25 32.63 -10.60 -2.14
CA ALA A 25 31.67 -11.26 -1.27
C ALA A 25 32.36 -12.17 -0.25
N LYS A 26 33.35 -12.96 -0.70
CA LYS A 26 34.17 -13.83 0.16
C LYS A 26 34.99 -13.04 1.17
N LEU A 27 35.61 -11.94 0.76
CA LEU A 27 36.42 -11.11 1.65
C LEU A 27 35.56 -10.50 2.76
N ASN A 28 34.41 -9.91 2.42
CA ASN A 28 33.49 -9.37 3.41
C ASN A 28 32.91 -10.45 4.33
N ALA A 29 32.60 -11.65 3.80
CA ALA A 29 32.16 -12.77 4.62
C ALA A 29 33.24 -13.23 5.60
N ALA A 30 34.49 -13.38 5.16
CA ALA A 30 35.62 -13.75 6.01
C ALA A 30 35.85 -12.71 7.12
N VAL A 31 35.72 -11.42 6.81
CA VAL A 31 35.79 -10.33 7.80
C VAL A 31 34.71 -10.49 8.86
N ARG A 32 33.44 -10.63 8.47
CA ARG A 32 32.31 -10.76 9.41
C ARG A 32 32.38 -12.03 10.27
N ASN A 33 33.02 -13.08 9.77
CA ASN A 33 33.20 -14.34 10.49
C ASN A 33 34.49 -14.37 11.34
N GLU A 34 35.25 -13.28 11.39
CA GLU A 34 36.54 -13.17 12.09
C GLU A 34 37.63 -14.15 11.59
N GLU A 35 37.54 -14.58 10.33
CA GLU A 35 38.44 -15.57 9.73
C GLU A 35 39.73 -14.89 9.22
N ILE A 36 40.56 -14.41 10.14
CA ILE A 36 41.75 -13.58 9.84
C ILE A 36 42.68 -14.21 8.79
N GLU A 37 42.92 -15.52 8.85
CA GLU A 37 43.76 -16.21 7.86
C GLU A 37 43.13 -16.24 6.47
N ASN A 38 41.80 -16.38 6.39
CA ASN A 38 41.07 -16.31 5.12
C ASN A 38 41.08 -14.87 4.57
N VAL A 39 40.96 -13.86 5.42
CA VAL A 39 41.09 -12.45 5.01
C VAL A 39 42.48 -12.21 4.40
N LYS A 40 43.55 -12.70 5.04
CA LYS A 40 44.92 -12.61 4.50
C LYS A 40 45.05 -13.30 3.15
N GLU A 41 44.63 -14.56 3.04
CA GLU A 41 44.71 -15.34 1.79
C GLU A 41 43.95 -14.64 0.66
N LEU A 42 42.75 -14.13 0.92
CA LEU A 42 41.93 -13.47 -0.08
C LEU A 42 42.57 -12.17 -0.59
N LEU A 43 43.16 -11.37 0.31
CA LEU A 43 43.91 -10.16 -0.08
C LEU A 43 45.17 -10.50 -0.88
N GLU A 44 45.91 -11.55 -0.50
CA GLU A 44 47.07 -12.04 -1.27
C GLU A 44 46.69 -12.55 -2.66
N ARG A 45 45.49 -13.12 -2.80
CA ARG A 45 44.90 -13.54 -4.08
C ARG A 45 44.36 -12.38 -4.92
N GLY A 46 44.54 -11.14 -4.48
CA GLY A 46 44.15 -9.94 -5.21
C GLY A 46 42.71 -9.51 -5.00
N ALA A 47 42.04 -9.95 -3.92
CA ALA A 47 40.77 -9.35 -3.54
C ALA A 47 40.98 -7.86 -3.23
N ASP A 48 40.10 -7.01 -3.76
CA ASP A 48 40.15 -5.57 -3.51
C ASP A 48 39.68 -5.28 -2.07
N VAL A 49 40.59 -4.72 -1.25
CA VAL A 49 40.34 -4.34 0.15
C VAL A 49 39.24 -3.27 0.27
N ASN A 50 38.97 -2.53 -0.81
CA ASN A 50 37.93 -1.51 -0.90
C ASN A 50 36.68 -1.98 -1.64
N SER A 51 36.59 -3.27 -1.92
CA SER A 51 35.44 -3.84 -2.61
C SER A 51 34.15 -3.59 -1.85
N LYS A 52 33.09 -3.27 -2.59
CA LYS A 52 31.76 -3.02 -2.04
C LYS A 52 30.88 -4.23 -2.24
N VAL A 53 30.18 -4.64 -1.18
CA VAL A 53 29.14 -5.68 -1.22
C VAL A 53 27.81 -5.09 -0.77
N GLU A 54 26.70 -5.70 -1.21
CA GLU A 54 25.31 -5.47 -0.76
C GLU A 54 25.07 -4.19 0.06
N SER A 55 24.45 -3.16 -0.54
CA SER A 55 24.28 -1.82 0.08
C SER A 55 25.58 -1.02 0.27
N GLY A 56 26.62 -1.36 -0.49
CA GLY A 56 27.85 -0.58 -0.59
C GLY A 56 28.86 -0.78 0.55
N TRP A 57 28.70 -1.81 1.38
CA TRP A 57 29.57 -2.08 2.52
C TRP A 57 30.98 -2.48 2.10
N THR A 58 31.98 -1.91 2.77
CA THR A 58 33.39 -2.30 2.60
C THR A 58 33.85 -3.27 3.69
N PRO A 59 34.96 -4.02 3.44
CA PRO A 59 35.63 -4.82 4.47
C PRO A 59 35.94 -4.01 5.73
N LEU A 60 36.40 -2.76 5.58
CA LEU A 60 36.74 -1.90 6.72
C LEU A 60 35.51 -1.60 7.60
N GLN A 61 34.38 -1.24 6.99
CA GLN A 61 33.14 -0.99 7.73
C GLN A 61 32.61 -2.25 8.40
N SER A 62 32.70 -3.41 7.73
CA SER A 62 32.33 -4.69 8.34
C SER A 62 33.21 -5.03 9.54
N ALA A 63 34.50 -4.70 9.50
CA ALA A 63 35.45 -4.98 10.58
C ALA A 63 35.18 -4.15 11.85
N VAL A 64 34.54 -2.98 11.73
CA VAL A 64 34.15 -2.14 12.90
C VAL A 64 33.24 -2.91 13.87
N HIS A 65 32.38 -3.77 13.33
CA HIS A 65 31.44 -4.61 14.08
C HIS A 65 32.07 -5.89 14.63
N VAL A 66 33.37 -6.11 14.37
CA VAL A 66 34.09 -7.35 14.67
C VAL A 66 35.15 -7.10 15.73
N ASN A 67 36.31 -6.54 15.35
CA ASN A 67 37.38 -6.23 16.30
C ASN A 67 38.38 -5.19 15.74
N GLU A 68 39.10 -4.54 16.65
CA GLU A 68 40.03 -3.46 16.34
C GLU A 68 41.28 -3.91 15.57
N ASP A 69 41.79 -5.11 15.84
CA ASP A 69 42.99 -5.63 15.18
C ASP A 69 42.76 -5.84 13.68
N LEU A 70 41.56 -6.31 13.30
CA LEU A 70 41.18 -6.47 11.91
C LEU A 70 41.01 -5.12 11.21
N VAL A 71 40.47 -4.11 11.90
CA VAL A 71 40.41 -2.74 11.37
C VAL A 71 41.81 -2.21 11.08
N ARG A 72 42.75 -2.33 12.03
CA ARG A 72 44.15 -1.91 11.86
C ARG A 72 44.80 -2.65 10.68
N PHE A 73 44.64 -3.96 10.62
CA PHE A 73 45.17 -4.78 9.53
C PHE A 73 44.63 -4.34 8.15
N LEU A 74 43.34 -4.08 8.02
CA LEU A 74 42.75 -3.64 6.76
C LEU A 74 43.27 -2.25 6.34
N LEU A 75 43.43 -1.31 7.30
CA LEU A 75 44.05 0.00 7.03
C LEU A 75 45.51 -0.15 6.56
N GLU A 76 46.30 -1.03 7.18
CA GLU A 76 47.67 -1.34 6.74
C GLU A 76 47.71 -1.92 5.32
N LYS A 77 46.66 -2.63 4.91
CA LYS A 77 46.49 -3.16 3.55
C LYS A 77 45.90 -2.17 2.55
N GLY A 78 45.72 -0.91 2.94
CA GLY A 78 45.28 0.16 2.05
C GLY A 78 43.76 0.31 1.95
N ALA A 79 43.02 -0.14 2.97
CA ALA A 79 41.60 0.20 3.07
C ALA A 79 41.41 1.72 3.14
N ASP A 80 40.50 2.24 2.34
CA ASP A 80 40.12 3.64 2.29
C ASP A 80 39.25 3.98 3.49
N LEU A 81 39.82 4.79 4.40
CA LEU A 81 39.17 5.29 5.61
C LEU A 81 37.88 6.07 5.28
N HIS A 82 37.86 6.78 4.17
CA HIS A 82 36.76 7.66 3.75
C HIS A 82 35.77 6.97 2.82
N ALA A 83 35.90 5.66 2.62
CA ALA A 83 34.95 4.90 1.82
C ALA A 83 33.54 4.99 2.43
N ARG A 84 32.58 5.32 1.57
CA ARG A 84 31.16 5.48 1.93
C ARG A 84 30.33 4.32 1.42
N LYS A 85 29.45 3.76 2.26
CA LYS A 85 28.41 2.81 1.82
C LYS A 85 27.24 3.55 1.19
N ASP A 86 26.21 2.85 0.71
CA ASP A 86 25.15 3.46 -0.12
C ASP A 86 24.31 4.54 0.59
N ASN A 87 24.31 4.57 1.93
CA ASN A 87 23.67 5.65 2.69
C ASN A 87 24.62 6.83 3.02
N GLY A 88 25.86 6.78 2.54
CA GLY A 88 26.89 7.77 2.81
C GLY A 88 27.72 7.53 4.07
N GLY A 89 27.41 6.53 4.90
CA GLY A 89 28.12 6.26 6.16
C GLY A 89 29.56 5.75 5.95
N THR A 90 30.45 6.09 6.87
CA THR A 90 31.88 5.73 6.90
C THR A 90 32.16 4.75 8.05
N ALA A 91 33.37 4.18 8.11
CA ALA A 91 33.78 3.36 9.25
C ALA A 91 33.74 4.14 10.59
N PHE A 92 33.99 5.46 10.54
CA PHE A 92 33.91 6.33 11.71
C PHE A 92 32.48 6.52 12.22
N THR A 93 31.50 6.74 11.34
CA THR A 93 30.09 6.80 11.76
C THR A 93 29.61 5.47 12.34
N GLU A 94 30.04 4.33 11.77
CA GLU A 94 29.74 2.99 12.31
C GLU A 94 30.35 2.77 13.70
N ALA A 95 31.56 3.27 13.95
CA ALA A 95 32.16 3.18 15.29
C ALA A 95 31.36 3.98 16.34
N GLY A 96 30.66 5.04 15.93
CA GLY A 96 29.70 5.79 16.75
C GLY A 96 28.46 4.96 17.10
N ILE A 97 27.92 4.21 16.14
CA ILE A 97 26.81 3.26 16.34
C ILE A 97 27.20 2.19 17.38
N GLU A 98 28.38 1.59 17.22
CA GLU A 98 28.87 0.58 18.15
C GLU A 98 29.23 1.17 19.53
N GLY A 99 29.59 2.45 19.55
CA GLY A 99 30.10 3.13 20.74
C GLY A 99 31.53 2.74 21.08
N ASN A 100 32.32 2.31 20.09
CA ASN A 100 33.68 1.86 20.29
C ASN A 100 34.65 3.04 20.31
N VAL A 101 34.94 3.57 21.50
CA VAL A 101 35.85 4.71 21.72
C VAL A 101 37.24 4.49 21.11
N ARG A 102 37.78 3.28 21.17
CA ARG A 102 39.11 2.99 20.62
C ARG A 102 39.14 3.09 19.10
N LEU A 103 38.09 2.64 18.43
CA LEU A 103 37.95 2.80 16.98
C LEU A 103 37.70 4.26 16.59
N LEU A 104 36.88 4.99 17.35
CA LEU A 104 36.69 6.42 17.14
C LEU A 104 38.01 7.19 17.27
N GLU A 105 38.81 6.89 18.30
CA GLU A 105 40.15 7.45 18.47
C GLU A 105 41.08 7.10 17.31
N LEU A 106 41.13 5.82 16.94
CA LEU A 106 41.95 5.34 15.82
C LEU A 106 41.64 6.10 14.52
N PHE A 107 40.37 6.23 14.17
CA PHE A 107 39.96 6.87 12.93
C PHE A 107 40.21 8.39 12.93
N LEU A 108 40.01 9.07 14.05
CA LEU A 108 40.39 10.49 14.20
C LEU A 108 41.90 10.70 14.03
N ASP A 109 42.72 9.82 14.62
CA ASP A 109 44.18 9.88 14.48
C ASP A 109 44.64 9.63 13.03
N HIS A 110 43.83 8.94 12.23
CA HIS A 110 44.04 8.71 10.79
C HIS A 110 43.37 9.76 9.89
N GLY A 111 42.81 10.82 10.47
CA GLY A 111 42.32 11.99 9.72
C GLY A 111 40.83 12.01 9.40
N SER A 112 40.00 11.17 10.02
CA SER A 112 38.54 11.35 9.97
C SER A 112 38.14 12.73 10.51
N ASP A 113 37.19 13.38 9.85
CA ASP A 113 36.59 14.62 10.34
C ASP A 113 35.57 14.28 11.44
N ILE A 114 35.73 14.88 12.61
CA ILE A 114 34.87 14.68 13.80
C ILE A 114 33.39 14.95 13.51
N ASN A 115 33.10 15.82 12.54
CA ASN A 115 31.74 16.20 12.15
C ASN A 115 31.35 15.69 10.75
N GLU A 116 32.07 14.71 10.19
CA GLU A 116 31.62 14.06 8.96
C GLU A 116 30.27 13.37 9.17
N HIS A 117 29.47 13.35 8.10
CA HIS A 117 28.12 12.81 8.17
C HIS A 117 27.75 11.98 6.93
N ASP A 118 26.74 11.12 7.08
CA ASP A 118 26.13 10.34 6.01
C ASP A 118 25.19 11.20 5.12
N ASP A 119 24.53 10.59 4.12
CA ASP A 119 23.62 11.29 3.19
C ASP A 119 22.27 11.70 3.84
N ASN A 120 22.09 11.35 5.10
CA ASN A 120 20.97 11.77 5.95
C ASN A 120 21.42 12.80 7.01
N GLY A 121 22.70 13.16 7.04
CA GLY A 121 23.27 14.13 7.96
C GLY A 121 23.68 13.57 9.33
N PHE A 122 23.66 12.25 9.54
CA PHE A 122 24.08 11.63 10.80
C PHE A 122 25.61 11.67 10.94
N THR A 123 26.08 12.26 12.03
CA THR A 123 27.48 12.19 12.48
C THR A 123 27.68 11.05 13.47
N ALA A 124 28.93 10.64 13.73
CA ALA A 124 29.23 9.66 14.78
C ALA A 124 28.69 10.09 16.16
N PHE A 125 28.61 11.40 16.44
CA PHE A 125 28.05 11.94 17.68
C PHE A 125 26.53 11.73 17.75
N MET A 126 25.81 11.94 16.65
CA MET A 126 24.37 11.67 16.56
C MET A 126 24.07 10.17 16.65
N GLU A 127 24.88 9.32 16.01
CA GLU A 127 24.74 7.86 16.12
C GLU A 127 24.94 7.39 17.56
N ALA A 128 25.99 7.86 18.24
CA ALA A 128 26.21 7.55 19.65
C ALA A 128 25.02 7.98 20.52
N ALA A 129 24.40 9.13 20.22
CA ALA A 129 23.22 9.60 20.93
C ALA A 129 21.98 8.73 20.66
N TRP A 130 21.74 8.35 19.40
CA TRP A 130 20.64 7.49 18.96
C TRP A 130 20.71 6.10 19.60
N TYR A 131 21.92 5.54 19.70
CA TYR A 131 22.16 4.19 20.23
C TYR A 131 22.49 4.15 21.73
N GLY A 132 22.43 5.30 22.43
CA GLY A 132 22.62 5.37 23.88
C GLY A 132 24.06 5.16 24.34
N LYS A 133 25.05 5.40 23.47
CA LYS A 133 26.48 5.14 23.71
C LYS A 133 27.14 6.32 24.42
N GLU A 134 26.82 6.49 25.70
CA GLU A 134 27.26 7.65 26.50
C GLU A 134 28.79 7.84 26.54
N GLU A 135 29.56 6.75 26.63
CA GLU A 135 31.04 6.84 26.67
C GLU A 135 31.61 7.39 25.35
N ALA A 136 31.13 6.89 24.21
CA ALA A 136 31.48 7.39 22.89
C ALA A 136 31.05 8.84 22.69
N LEU A 137 29.85 9.20 23.16
CA LEU A 137 29.35 10.57 23.16
C LEU A 137 30.30 11.53 23.90
N ARG A 138 30.71 11.16 25.13
CA ARG A 138 31.64 11.95 25.94
C ARG A 138 33.02 12.07 25.29
N PHE A 139 33.52 10.98 24.71
CA PHE A 139 34.77 10.99 23.97
C PHE A 139 34.71 11.95 22.77
N LEU A 140 33.69 11.83 21.93
CA LEU A 140 33.52 12.67 20.74
C LEU A 140 33.37 14.16 21.11
N HIS A 141 32.62 14.47 22.16
CA HIS A 141 32.54 15.84 22.69
C HIS A 141 33.92 16.37 23.12
N SER A 142 34.72 15.55 23.83
CA SER A 142 36.09 15.94 24.24
C SER A 142 37.04 16.18 23.06
N ARG A 143 36.72 15.63 21.88
CA ARG A 143 37.45 15.81 20.62
C ARG A 143 36.88 16.93 19.74
N GLY A 144 35.87 17.67 20.22
CA GLY A 144 35.33 18.85 19.54
C GLY A 144 34.18 18.58 18.57
N ALA A 145 33.44 17.48 18.75
CA ALA A 145 32.19 17.27 18.02
C ALA A 145 31.20 18.42 18.29
N ASP A 146 30.53 18.90 17.23
CA ASP A 146 29.51 19.94 17.35
C ASP A 146 28.21 19.33 17.89
N VAL A 147 27.93 19.59 19.17
CA VAL A 147 26.78 19.07 19.91
C VAL A 147 25.45 19.54 19.32
N ASN A 148 25.44 20.75 18.75
CA ASN A 148 24.24 21.44 18.28
C ASN A 148 24.08 21.38 16.76
N LEU A 149 24.87 20.55 16.08
CA LEU A 149 24.79 20.37 14.64
C LEU A 149 23.39 19.87 14.24
N ARG A 150 22.82 20.50 13.21
CA ARG A 150 21.53 20.11 12.61
C ARG A 150 21.79 19.24 11.39
N ARG A 151 21.13 18.08 11.29
CA ARG A 151 21.26 17.18 10.13
C ARG A 151 21.04 17.91 8.80
N VAL A 152 22.08 17.94 7.97
CA VAL A 152 22.02 18.44 6.60
C VAL A 152 21.64 17.29 5.68
N VAL A 153 20.63 17.49 4.84
CA VAL A 153 20.10 16.48 3.91
C VAL A 153 19.99 17.05 2.50
N SER A 154 19.78 16.18 1.50
CA SER A 154 19.55 16.62 0.13
C SER A 154 18.38 17.60 0.01
N GLU A 155 18.39 18.41 -1.05
CA GLU A 155 17.36 19.42 -1.29
C GLU A 155 15.95 18.80 -1.42
N GLU A 156 15.86 17.61 -2.00
CA GLU A 156 14.61 16.85 -2.15
C GLU A 156 14.05 16.42 -0.80
N LYS A 157 14.92 15.95 0.11
CA LYS A 157 14.54 15.60 1.49
C LYS A 157 14.11 16.85 2.27
N ARG A 158 14.83 17.97 2.10
CA ARG A 158 14.53 19.24 2.75
C ARG A 158 13.16 19.80 2.32
N LYS A 159 12.80 19.72 1.04
CA LYS A 159 11.47 20.08 0.51
C LYS A 159 10.32 19.26 1.11
N LEU A 160 10.62 18.08 1.64
CA LEU A 160 9.69 17.22 2.36
C LEU A 160 9.77 17.43 3.89
N ASN A 161 10.37 18.54 4.34
CA ASN A 161 10.59 18.86 5.75
C ASN A 161 11.37 17.78 6.52
N LYS A 162 12.25 17.03 5.84
CA LYS A 162 13.16 16.06 6.48
C LYS A 162 14.49 16.72 6.83
N GLY A 163 15.18 16.17 7.84
CA GLY A 163 16.46 16.68 8.34
C GLY A 163 16.29 17.67 9.50
N GLY A 164 17.37 18.39 9.82
CA GLY A 164 17.38 19.45 10.84
C GLY A 164 17.50 18.99 12.29
N ALA A 165 17.39 17.69 12.56
CA ALA A 165 17.46 17.14 13.92
C ALA A 165 18.90 17.12 14.48
N THR A 166 19.01 17.11 15.81
CA THR A 166 20.28 17.10 16.57
C THR A 166 20.42 15.82 17.39
N ALA A 167 21.62 15.58 17.95
CA ALA A 167 21.88 14.45 18.85
C ALA A 167 20.94 14.44 20.08
N LEU A 168 20.58 15.62 20.60
CA LEU A 168 19.61 15.72 21.70
C LEU A 168 18.23 15.21 21.30
N LEU A 169 17.75 15.56 20.09
CA LEU A 169 16.46 15.08 19.59
C LEU A 169 16.45 13.55 19.45
N ASP A 170 17.56 12.96 19.00
CA ASP A 170 17.71 11.51 18.86
C ASP A 170 17.68 10.79 20.21
N ALA A 171 18.46 11.27 21.19
CA ALA A 171 18.46 10.70 22.53
C ALA A 171 17.08 10.81 23.21
N CYS A 172 16.37 11.93 23.01
CA CYS A 172 14.99 12.12 23.50
C CYS A 172 14.00 11.15 22.81
N ARG A 173 14.14 10.97 21.49
CA ARG A 173 13.28 10.10 20.70
C ARG A 173 13.39 8.64 21.15
N GLU A 174 14.62 8.16 21.33
CA GLU A 174 14.90 6.78 21.70
C GLU A 174 14.81 6.53 23.22
N GLY A 175 14.75 7.58 24.03
CA GLY A 175 14.48 7.46 25.47
C GLY A 175 15.73 7.21 26.32
N HIS A 176 16.91 7.61 25.85
CA HIS A 176 18.19 7.41 26.54
C HIS A 176 18.38 8.48 27.62
N THR A 177 17.75 8.28 28.78
CA THR A 177 17.71 9.31 29.85
C THR A 177 19.10 9.76 30.31
N SER A 178 20.09 8.85 30.40
CA SER A 178 21.45 9.24 30.82
C SER A 178 22.15 10.10 29.77
N VAL A 179 22.02 9.74 28.49
CA VAL A 179 22.55 10.51 27.36
C VAL A 179 21.90 11.89 27.26
N VAL A 180 20.57 11.98 27.44
CA VAL A 180 19.88 13.29 27.47
C VAL A 180 20.43 14.17 28.59
N LYS A 181 20.64 13.62 29.80
CA LYS A 181 21.21 14.37 30.92
C LYS A 181 22.64 14.83 30.62
N ALA A 182 23.47 13.94 30.09
CA ALA A 182 24.85 14.26 29.72
C ALA A 182 24.91 15.38 28.67
N LEU A 183 24.08 15.31 27.62
CA LEU A 183 24.01 16.32 26.57
C LEU A 183 23.65 17.70 27.12
N VAL A 184 22.65 17.77 27.99
CA VAL A 184 22.12 19.04 28.52
C VAL A 184 23.03 19.62 29.62
N GLN A 185 23.53 18.79 30.54
CA GLN A 185 24.26 19.26 31.72
C GLN A 185 25.76 19.40 31.47
N ASP A 186 26.35 18.49 30.67
CA ASP A 186 27.80 18.39 30.52
C ASP A 186 28.31 18.89 29.16
N MET A 187 27.42 19.01 28.16
CA MET A 187 27.81 19.29 26.77
C MET A 187 27.09 20.49 26.13
N ASN A 188 26.35 21.27 26.92
CA ASN A 188 25.69 22.50 26.46
C ASN A 188 24.78 22.31 25.23
N ALA A 189 24.07 21.17 25.15
CA ALA A 189 23.07 20.96 24.11
C ALA A 189 21.92 21.97 24.23
N ASP A 190 21.58 22.63 23.12
CA ASP A 190 20.46 23.56 23.04
C ASP A 190 19.14 22.79 22.92
N LEU A 191 18.28 22.95 23.93
CA LEU A 191 16.98 22.29 24.07
C LEU A 191 15.97 22.75 23.01
N ASN A 192 16.15 23.96 22.46
CA ASN A 192 15.16 24.66 21.65
C ASN A 192 15.45 24.59 20.15
N ILE A 193 16.52 23.91 19.73
CA ILE A 193 16.73 23.61 18.32
C ILE A 193 15.61 22.71 17.82
N CYS A 194 14.98 23.15 16.73
CA CYS A 194 13.94 22.40 16.06
C CYS A 194 14.46 21.71 14.79
N ASP A 195 13.91 20.52 14.53
CA ASP A 195 14.07 19.86 13.24
C ASP A 195 13.31 20.60 12.12
N ASN A 196 13.37 20.11 10.88
CA ASN A 196 12.71 20.77 9.75
C ASN A 196 11.18 20.64 9.77
N GLN A 197 10.60 19.97 10.78
CA GLN A 197 9.16 19.93 11.06
C GLN A 197 8.80 20.77 12.29
N ASP A 198 9.68 21.68 12.72
CA ASP A 198 9.51 22.57 13.87
C ASP A 198 9.33 21.84 15.21
N ARG A 199 9.87 20.62 15.33
CA ARG A 199 9.82 19.81 16.57
C ARG A 199 11.11 19.96 17.37
N ASN A 200 10.96 20.27 18.65
CA ASN A 200 12.06 20.37 19.61
C ASN A 200 12.25 19.09 20.46
N ALA A 201 13.19 19.14 21.42
CA ALA A 201 13.53 18.01 22.29
C ALA A 201 12.33 17.45 23.07
N LEU A 202 11.45 18.33 23.56
CA LEU A 202 10.26 17.92 24.32
C LEU A 202 9.29 17.12 23.46
N ILE A 203 9.02 17.56 22.22
CA ILE A 203 8.14 16.84 21.30
C ILE A 203 8.72 15.47 20.94
N HIS A 204 10.02 15.40 20.65
CA HIS A 204 10.69 14.11 20.40
C HIS A 204 10.65 13.19 21.63
N ALA A 205 10.77 13.74 22.84
CA ALA A 205 10.67 12.98 24.09
C ALA A 205 9.28 12.38 24.33
N LEU A 206 8.20 13.16 24.09
CA LEU A 206 6.83 12.74 24.41
C LEU A 206 6.17 11.91 23.30
N LYS A 207 6.67 12.00 22.06
CA LYS A 207 6.16 11.20 20.96
C LYS A 207 6.46 9.71 21.16
N SER A 208 5.45 8.88 20.86
CA SER A 208 5.57 7.42 20.90
C SER A 208 6.65 6.91 19.93
N SER A 209 7.53 6.05 20.43
CA SER A 209 8.55 5.32 19.66
C SER A 209 8.57 3.86 20.08
N ARG A 210 8.98 2.95 19.20
CA ARG A 210 9.00 1.50 19.47
C ARG A 210 9.92 1.12 20.62
N ASN A 211 11.01 1.88 20.81
CA ASN A 211 12.07 1.56 21.76
C ASN A 211 11.96 2.32 23.08
N LYS A 212 11.02 3.27 23.21
CA LYS A 212 10.90 4.17 24.36
C LYS A 212 9.70 3.80 25.24
N THR A 213 9.94 3.61 26.53
CA THR A 213 8.87 3.39 27.52
C THR A 213 8.20 4.71 27.89
N VAL A 214 6.93 4.63 28.32
CA VAL A 214 6.18 5.80 28.82
C VAL A 214 6.90 6.43 30.03
N GLU A 215 7.47 5.61 30.91
CA GLU A 215 8.23 6.07 32.09
C GLU A 215 9.47 6.89 31.70
N SER A 216 10.25 6.41 30.72
CA SER A 216 11.41 7.16 30.21
C SER A 216 10.99 8.47 29.55
N ALA A 217 9.94 8.45 28.72
CA ALA A 217 9.40 9.65 28.09
C ALA A 217 8.93 10.70 29.12
N VAL A 218 8.24 10.28 30.19
CA VAL A 218 7.82 11.16 31.29
C VAL A 218 9.02 11.71 32.05
N SER A 219 10.01 10.86 32.37
CA SER A 219 11.24 11.25 33.07
C SER A 219 12.03 12.30 32.28
N ILE A 220 12.24 12.06 30.98
CA ILE A 220 12.90 13.02 30.07
C ILE A 220 12.06 14.30 29.97
N GLY A 221 10.74 14.19 29.83
CA GLY A 221 9.84 15.34 29.79
C GLY A 221 9.99 16.26 31.01
N HIS A 222 9.94 15.71 32.22
CA HIS A 222 10.19 16.49 33.44
C HIS A 222 11.58 17.12 33.46
N PHE A 223 12.61 16.34 33.11
CA PHE A 223 13.97 16.84 33.08
C PHE A 223 14.13 18.04 32.12
N LEU A 224 13.58 17.96 30.91
CA LEU A 224 13.63 19.06 29.93
C LEU A 224 12.84 20.29 30.42
N LEU A 225 11.69 20.10 31.06
CA LEU A 225 10.92 21.19 31.66
C LEU A 225 11.71 21.90 32.77
N ASP A 226 12.42 21.16 33.60
CA ASP A 226 13.26 21.74 34.66
C ASP A 226 14.43 22.57 34.10
N HIS A 227 14.85 22.31 32.86
CA HIS A 227 15.92 23.03 32.17
C HIS A 227 15.42 24.09 31.18
N GLY A 228 14.11 24.40 31.17
CA GLY A 228 13.56 25.53 30.43
C GLY A 228 13.40 25.30 28.93
N VAL A 229 13.07 24.07 28.51
CA VAL A 229 12.64 23.80 27.13
C VAL A 229 11.37 24.58 26.78
N ASP A 230 11.27 25.07 25.54
CA ASP A 230 10.04 25.65 25.00
C ASP A 230 8.95 24.57 24.92
N VAL A 231 7.76 24.90 25.40
CA VAL A 231 6.61 23.99 25.51
C VAL A 231 5.62 24.14 24.36
N ASN A 232 5.81 25.14 23.48
CA ASN A 232 4.85 25.52 22.45
C ASN A 232 5.07 24.84 21.09
N SER A 233 6.15 24.08 20.92
CA SER A 233 6.36 23.26 19.73
C SER A 233 5.24 22.23 19.55
N ARG A 234 5.03 21.81 18.31
CA ARG A 234 3.98 20.85 17.93
C ARG A 234 4.57 19.67 17.16
N ASP A 235 3.92 18.51 17.23
CA ASP A 235 4.26 17.37 16.38
C ASP A 235 3.68 17.51 14.95
N GLU A 236 3.93 16.53 14.08
CA GLU A 236 3.45 16.56 12.70
C GLU A 236 1.93 16.49 12.52
N ASN A 237 1.16 16.25 13.59
CA ASN A 237 -0.31 16.25 13.60
C ASN A 237 -0.85 17.47 14.36
N GLY A 238 0.00 18.47 14.64
CA GLY A 238 -0.37 19.66 15.38
C GLY A 238 -0.48 19.44 16.90
N LYS A 239 -0.09 18.28 17.45
CA LYS A 239 -0.24 17.99 18.88
C LYS A 239 0.79 18.76 19.70
N THR A 240 0.31 19.43 20.74
CA THR A 240 1.14 20.09 21.76
C THR A 240 1.69 19.09 22.77
N ALA A 241 2.70 19.50 23.54
CA ALA A 241 3.21 18.70 24.66
C ALA A 241 2.11 18.32 25.68
N LEU A 242 1.13 19.21 25.89
CA LEU A 242 0.00 18.96 26.80
C LEU A 242 -0.93 17.85 26.27
N ILE A 243 -1.21 17.85 24.96
CA ILE A 243 -2.00 16.80 24.31
C ILE A 243 -1.27 15.45 24.41
N LEU A 244 0.03 15.42 24.10
CA LEU A 244 0.84 14.20 24.18
C LEU A 244 0.89 13.65 25.62
N ALA A 245 1.06 14.51 26.63
CA ALA A 245 1.04 14.11 28.04
C ALA A 245 -0.32 13.50 28.47
N ALA A 246 -1.43 14.05 27.98
CA ALA A 246 -2.77 13.51 28.19
C ALA A 246 -2.96 12.14 27.49
N GLU A 247 -2.42 11.96 26.28
CA GLU A 247 -2.45 10.66 25.57
C GLU A 247 -1.68 9.58 26.32
N MET A 248 -0.56 9.95 26.94
CA MET A 248 0.27 9.09 27.78
C MET A 248 -0.34 8.77 29.15
N LYS A 249 -1.44 9.43 29.52
CA LYS A 249 -2.08 9.34 30.85
C LYS A 249 -1.14 9.73 32.00
N SER A 250 -0.22 10.65 31.75
CA SER A 250 0.71 11.13 32.77
C SER A 250 0.16 12.36 33.48
N LEU A 251 -0.56 12.15 34.58
CA LEU A 251 -1.12 13.24 35.38
C LEU A 251 -0.03 14.21 35.88
N ASP A 252 1.12 13.69 36.28
CA ASP A 252 2.18 14.52 36.86
C ASP A 252 2.89 15.37 35.80
N LEU A 253 3.05 14.85 34.57
CA LEU A 253 3.56 15.64 33.46
C LEU A 253 2.56 16.71 33.01
N VAL A 254 1.26 16.37 32.95
CA VAL A 254 0.20 17.37 32.68
C VAL A 254 0.24 18.50 33.71
N LYS A 255 0.39 18.19 35.01
CA LYS A 255 0.56 19.22 36.05
C LYS A 255 1.78 20.09 35.79
N ALA A 256 2.94 19.47 35.59
CA ALA A 256 4.20 20.19 35.38
C ALA A 256 4.15 21.13 34.17
N LEU A 257 3.53 20.69 33.07
CA LEU A 257 3.29 21.51 31.89
C LEU A 257 2.39 22.72 32.19
N LEU A 258 1.25 22.50 32.84
CA LEU A 258 0.31 23.58 33.18
C LEU A 258 0.89 24.58 34.19
N ASP A 259 1.82 24.16 35.04
CA ASP A 259 2.48 25.03 36.01
C ASP A 259 3.53 25.97 35.37
N LYS A 260 3.94 25.74 34.11
CA LYS A 260 4.78 26.70 33.36
C LYS A 260 4.03 27.99 32.99
N GLY A 261 2.70 27.96 32.95
CA GLY A 261 1.86 29.15 32.72
C GLY A 261 1.87 29.72 31.30
N GLU A 262 2.79 29.28 30.43
CA GLU A 262 2.94 29.73 29.04
C GLU A 262 2.11 28.89 28.04
N ILE A 263 1.55 27.77 28.48
CA ILE A 263 0.79 26.85 27.63
C ILE A 263 -0.65 27.32 27.47
N ASP A 264 -1.13 27.40 26.22
CA ASP A 264 -2.56 27.47 25.94
C ASP A 264 -3.20 26.10 26.23
N ILE A 265 -4.05 26.05 27.26
CA ILE A 265 -4.73 24.83 27.69
C ILE A 265 -5.75 24.33 26.66
N ASP A 266 -6.24 25.22 25.79
CA ASP A 266 -7.28 24.96 24.81
C ASP A 266 -6.73 24.81 23.38
N ASP A 267 -5.41 24.79 23.22
CA ASP A 267 -4.78 24.48 21.94
C ASP A 267 -5.23 23.11 21.43
N ALA A 268 -5.55 23.07 20.13
CA ALA A 268 -6.05 21.88 19.46
C ALA A 268 -5.06 21.37 18.42
N ASP A 269 -5.04 20.05 18.25
CA ASP A 269 -4.34 19.38 17.15
C ASP A 269 -5.05 19.58 15.80
N ASP A 270 -4.48 19.02 14.72
CA ASP A 270 -5.02 19.18 13.36
C ASP A 270 -6.42 18.53 13.18
N GLU A 271 -6.82 17.65 14.10
CA GLU A 271 -8.16 17.05 14.14
C GLU A 271 -9.15 17.88 14.99
N GLY A 272 -8.67 18.96 15.62
CA GLY A 272 -9.45 19.81 16.51
C GLY A 272 -9.58 19.26 17.94
N ASN A 273 -8.79 18.27 18.33
CA ASN A 273 -8.81 17.72 19.69
C ASN A 273 -7.97 18.59 20.63
N THR A 274 -8.58 19.05 21.72
CA THR A 274 -7.83 19.67 22.84
C THR A 274 -7.38 18.61 23.85
N ALA A 275 -6.48 18.98 24.76
CA ALA A 275 -6.02 18.09 25.83
C ALA A 275 -7.19 17.54 26.69
N LEU A 276 -8.23 18.36 26.93
CA LEU A 276 -9.42 17.92 27.65
C LEU A 276 -10.22 16.87 26.85
N MET A 277 -10.38 17.05 25.54
CA MET A 277 -11.04 16.06 24.69
C MET A 277 -10.31 14.72 24.74
N VAL A 278 -8.98 14.75 24.63
CA VAL A 278 -8.14 13.54 24.69
C VAL A 278 -8.29 12.84 26.05
N ALA A 279 -8.22 13.57 27.17
CA ALA A 279 -8.42 13.00 28.50
C ALA A 279 -9.77 12.31 28.63
N VAL A 280 -10.84 12.91 28.10
CA VAL A 280 -12.19 12.33 28.11
C VAL A 280 -12.30 11.10 27.20
N MET A 281 -11.72 11.15 26.00
CA MET A 281 -11.66 10.01 25.07
C MET A 281 -10.92 8.82 25.67
N LYS A 282 -9.82 9.07 26.39
CA LYS A 282 -9.01 8.05 27.08
C LYS A 282 -9.63 7.58 28.41
N ASN A 283 -10.75 8.16 28.81
CA ASN A 283 -11.45 7.93 30.06
C ASN A 283 -10.56 8.17 31.30
N ASP A 284 -9.78 9.25 31.28
CA ASP A 284 -8.92 9.66 32.40
C ASP A 284 -9.60 10.77 33.22
N TYR A 285 -10.22 10.36 34.32
CA TYR A 285 -10.93 11.27 35.21
C TYR A 285 -10.01 12.31 35.86
N ASN A 286 -8.80 11.90 36.28
CA ASN A 286 -7.92 12.78 37.05
C ASN A 286 -7.33 13.88 36.18
N ILE A 287 -6.92 13.54 34.95
CA ILE A 287 -6.43 14.53 33.99
C ILE A 287 -7.57 15.46 33.56
N ALA A 288 -8.74 14.92 33.22
CA ALA A 288 -9.88 15.75 32.85
C ALA A 288 -10.30 16.70 33.99
N LYS A 289 -10.28 16.23 35.24
CA LYS A 289 -10.55 17.05 36.43
C LYS A 289 -9.54 18.19 36.55
N LEU A 290 -8.25 17.88 36.47
CA LEU A 290 -7.19 18.88 36.55
C LEU A 290 -7.33 19.95 35.46
N LEU A 291 -7.56 19.55 34.21
CA LEU A 291 -7.73 20.47 33.10
C LEU A 291 -8.95 21.39 33.30
N CYS A 292 -10.10 20.83 33.71
CA CYS A 292 -11.30 21.58 34.06
C CYS A 292 -11.07 22.57 35.23
N GLU A 293 -10.28 22.18 36.25
CA GLU A 293 -9.93 23.02 37.39
C GLU A 293 -8.97 24.15 37.00
N LYS A 294 -8.07 23.90 36.03
CA LYS A 294 -7.14 24.88 35.46
C LYS A 294 -7.78 25.78 34.38
N GLY A 295 -9.08 25.59 34.09
CA GLY A 295 -9.85 26.50 33.24
C GLY A 295 -10.02 26.08 31.79
N ALA A 296 -9.72 24.82 31.44
CA ALA A 296 -9.96 24.29 30.09
C ALA A 296 -11.43 24.47 29.68
N ARG A 297 -11.65 24.91 28.45
CA ARG A 297 -12.99 25.07 27.90
C ARG A 297 -13.72 23.75 27.80
N THR A 298 -14.94 23.72 28.33
CA THR A 298 -15.81 22.54 28.30
C THR A 298 -16.90 22.61 27.23
N ASP A 299 -16.93 23.69 26.46
CA ASP A 299 -17.84 23.91 25.32
C ASP A 299 -17.25 23.45 23.99
N VAL A 300 -16.21 22.61 24.05
CA VAL A 300 -15.48 22.08 22.91
C VAL A 300 -15.87 20.61 22.67
N GLY A 301 -16.11 20.24 21.40
CA GLY A 301 -16.41 18.85 21.02
C GLY A 301 -17.63 18.25 21.75
N ASN A 302 -17.71 16.91 21.77
CA ASN A 302 -18.85 16.19 22.36
C ASN A 302 -18.48 15.52 23.70
N LEU A 303 -17.86 16.27 24.63
CA LEU A 303 -17.29 15.71 25.88
C LEU A 303 -18.26 14.80 26.65
N ILE A 304 -19.49 15.27 26.90
CA ILE A 304 -20.51 14.51 27.65
C ILE A 304 -20.91 13.23 26.91
N GLU A 305 -21.06 13.32 25.58
CA GLU A 305 -21.43 12.17 24.75
C GLU A 305 -20.34 11.09 24.79
N VAL A 306 -19.07 11.51 24.67
CA VAL A 306 -17.91 10.61 24.75
C VAL A 306 -17.82 9.96 26.14
N ALA A 307 -17.97 10.72 27.22
CA ALA A 307 -17.98 10.19 28.59
C ALA A 307 -19.10 9.15 28.80
N ASN A 308 -20.30 9.44 28.30
CA ASN A 308 -21.44 8.51 28.38
C ASN A 308 -21.21 7.23 27.56
N ARG A 309 -20.63 7.33 26.35
CA ARG A 309 -20.26 6.16 25.53
C ARG A 309 -19.23 5.27 26.24
N ASN A 310 -18.29 5.88 26.95
CA ASN A 310 -17.30 5.20 27.78
C ASN A 310 -17.89 4.65 29.10
N ARG A 311 -19.19 4.83 29.36
CA ARG A 311 -19.88 4.49 30.61
C ARG A 311 -19.24 5.15 31.85
N ALA A 312 -18.62 6.31 31.66
CA ALA A 312 -17.89 7.05 32.67
C ALA A 312 -18.80 8.07 33.35
N SER A 313 -19.70 7.59 34.22
CA SER A 313 -20.73 8.43 34.86
C SER A 313 -20.13 9.55 35.71
N ASP A 314 -19.06 9.29 36.43
CA ASP A 314 -18.40 10.31 37.27
C ASP A 314 -17.68 11.36 36.45
N LEU A 315 -17.09 10.97 35.31
CA LEU A 315 -16.51 11.90 34.34
C LEU A 315 -17.59 12.78 33.70
N ALA A 316 -18.74 12.22 33.33
CA ALA A 316 -19.87 13.00 32.81
C ALA A 316 -20.40 14.00 33.86
N LYS A 317 -20.52 13.60 35.13
CA LYS A 317 -20.90 14.50 36.23
C LYS A 317 -19.88 15.62 36.44
N LEU A 318 -18.58 15.31 36.37
CA LEU A 318 -17.51 16.29 36.45
C LEU A 318 -17.63 17.33 35.32
N LEU A 319 -17.80 16.88 34.08
CA LEU A 319 -17.96 17.77 32.93
C LEU A 319 -19.20 18.68 33.09
N LEU A 320 -20.33 18.12 33.51
CA LEU A 320 -21.54 18.89 33.82
C LEU A 320 -21.32 19.93 34.93
N LYS A 321 -20.58 19.57 35.99
CA LYS A 321 -20.21 20.50 37.08
C LYS A 321 -19.42 21.69 36.55
N HIS A 322 -18.58 21.49 35.54
CA HIS A 322 -17.82 22.55 34.87
C HIS A 322 -18.57 23.17 33.68
N LYS A 323 -19.90 23.03 33.62
CA LYS A 323 -20.78 23.64 32.60
C LYS A 323 -20.56 23.14 31.17
N ALA A 324 -20.02 21.94 30.99
CA ALA A 324 -20.06 21.26 29.70
C ALA A 324 -21.52 21.15 29.23
N ARG A 325 -21.76 21.42 27.95
CA ARG A 325 -23.08 21.28 27.34
C ARG A 325 -23.12 20.05 26.46
N PHE A 326 -24.29 19.44 26.39
CA PHE A 326 -24.55 18.48 25.33
C PHE A 326 -24.72 19.27 24.04
N VAL A 327 -23.76 19.14 23.13
CA VAL A 327 -23.87 19.67 21.77
C VAL A 327 -24.28 18.50 20.88
N PRO A 328 -25.53 18.46 20.38
CA PRO A 328 -25.91 17.50 19.35
C PRO A 328 -25.01 17.72 18.13
N LYS A 329 -24.48 16.66 17.52
CA LYS A 329 -23.78 16.81 16.24
C LYS A 329 -24.73 17.49 15.26
N SER A 330 -24.33 18.67 14.77
CA SER A 330 -24.95 19.21 13.55
C SER A 330 -24.74 18.16 12.44
N PRO A 331 -25.77 17.81 11.65
CA PRO A 331 -25.59 16.97 10.49
C PRO A 331 -24.61 17.70 9.58
N THR A 332 -23.42 17.13 9.43
CA THR A 332 -22.50 17.53 8.37
C THR A 332 -23.28 17.42 7.05
N GLY A 333 -23.16 18.39 6.16
CA GLY A 333 -23.83 18.37 4.84
C GLY A 333 -23.30 17.28 3.89
N TRP A 334 -22.69 16.21 4.41
CA TRP A 334 -22.18 15.08 3.66
C TRP A 334 -23.34 14.25 3.10
N GLU A 335 -23.31 14.01 1.80
CA GLU A 335 -24.33 13.27 1.07
C GLU A 335 -23.66 12.11 0.31
N PRO A 336 -24.08 10.84 0.55
CA PRO A 336 -23.53 9.70 -0.17
C PRO A 336 -23.79 9.80 -1.68
N THR A 337 -22.83 9.34 -2.47
CA THR A 337 -22.98 9.24 -3.93
C THR A 337 -23.81 8.03 -4.30
N SER A 338 -23.68 6.93 -3.57
CA SER A 338 -24.43 5.70 -3.81
C SER A 338 -25.94 5.93 -3.77
N LYS A 339 -26.67 5.27 -4.68
CA LYS A 339 -28.14 5.30 -4.69
C LYS A 339 -28.72 4.20 -3.81
N ARG A 340 -28.21 2.97 -3.95
CA ARG A 340 -28.65 1.80 -3.18
C ARG A 340 -28.31 1.92 -1.70
N TRP A 341 -27.09 2.32 -1.38
CA TRP A 341 -26.56 2.29 -0.01
C TRP A 341 -26.77 3.59 0.75
N ARG A 342 -27.36 4.63 0.13
CA ARG A 342 -27.53 5.98 0.68
C ARG A 342 -27.98 6.01 2.14
N ASN A 343 -29.08 5.33 2.46
CA ASN A 343 -29.67 5.37 3.80
C ASN A 343 -28.78 4.68 4.84
N HIS A 344 -28.17 3.55 4.47
CA HIS A 344 -27.25 2.83 5.33
C HIS A 344 -25.98 3.67 5.57
N LEU A 345 -25.43 4.29 4.53
CA LEU A 345 -24.26 5.15 4.62
C LEU A 345 -24.52 6.40 5.47
N LYS A 346 -25.68 7.06 5.32
CA LYS A 346 -26.07 8.18 6.20
C LYS A 346 -26.12 7.76 7.67
N GLN A 347 -26.74 6.62 7.97
CA GLN A 347 -26.76 6.09 9.33
C GLN A 347 -25.35 5.75 9.83
N LEU A 348 -24.51 5.10 9.01
CA LEU A 348 -23.12 4.80 9.37
C LEU A 348 -22.30 6.08 9.62
N TYR A 349 -22.55 7.13 8.83
CA TYR A 349 -21.92 8.43 8.97
C TYR A 349 -22.32 9.11 10.29
N GLU A 350 -23.58 9.06 10.66
CA GLU A 350 -24.09 9.68 11.89
C GLU A 350 -23.68 8.92 13.15
N ILE A 351 -23.76 7.59 13.15
CA ILE A 351 -23.44 6.79 14.33
C ILE A 351 -21.95 6.91 14.68
N TYR A 352 -21.64 6.92 15.97
CA TYR A 352 -20.25 6.81 16.38
C TYR A 352 -19.70 5.41 16.16
N ARG A 353 -18.52 5.33 15.56
CA ARG A 353 -17.69 4.13 15.49
C ARG A 353 -16.25 4.51 15.78
N PRO A 354 -15.51 3.67 16.53
CA PRO A 354 -14.06 3.82 16.64
C PRO A 354 -13.44 3.78 15.24
N MET A 355 -12.56 4.74 14.95
CA MET A 355 -11.81 4.76 13.70
C MET A 355 -10.71 3.70 13.72
N ILE A 356 -10.47 3.07 12.58
CA ILE A 356 -9.35 2.17 12.32
C ILE A 356 -8.47 2.89 11.29
N GLY A 357 -7.43 3.59 11.73
CA GLY A 357 -6.75 4.56 10.87
C GLY A 357 -7.76 5.58 10.34
N LYS A 358 -7.93 5.68 9.02
CA LYS A 358 -8.95 6.55 8.40
C LYS A 358 -10.28 5.84 8.14
N LEU A 359 -10.38 4.56 8.42
CA LEU A 359 -11.57 3.75 8.15
C LEU A 359 -12.58 3.82 9.31
N LYS A 360 -13.82 4.17 8.97
CA LYS A 360 -15.01 4.00 9.80
C LYS A 360 -15.85 2.84 9.27
N ILE A 361 -16.12 1.85 10.11
CA ILE A 361 -16.86 0.65 9.73
C ILE A 361 -17.70 0.13 10.90
N PHE A 362 -18.77 -0.59 10.59
CA PHE A 362 -19.49 -1.39 11.58
C PHE A 362 -19.80 -2.78 11.05
N GLN A 363 -19.17 -3.79 11.67
CA GLN A 363 -19.37 -5.22 11.37
C GLN A 363 -20.72 -5.71 11.93
N TYR A 364 -21.80 -5.21 11.35
CA TYR A 364 -23.16 -5.56 11.73
C TYR A 364 -23.93 -5.88 10.46
N ILE A 365 -24.80 -6.89 10.53
CA ILE A 365 -25.51 -7.45 9.37
C ILE A 365 -26.26 -6.40 8.56
N TYR A 366 -26.75 -5.33 9.21
CA TYR A 366 -27.41 -4.21 8.56
C TYR A 366 -26.50 -3.43 7.59
N TYR A 367 -25.19 -3.45 7.80
CA TYR A 367 -24.20 -2.82 6.93
C TYR A 367 -23.47 -3.85 6.05
N GLY A 368 -23.93 -5.11 6.01
CA GLY A 368 -23.38 -6.15 5.14
C GLY A 368 -23.80 -5.93 3.69
N ILE A 369 -22.85 -6.06 2.77
CA ILE A 369 -23.06 -6.00 1.33
C ILE A 369 -23.23 -7.41 0.76
N GLN A 370 -22.26 -8.30 1.02
CA GLN A 370 -22.28 -9.67 0.55
C GLN A 370 -21.38 -10.57 1.41
N ASN A 371 -21.63 -11.88 1.38
CA ASN A 371 -20.72 -12.87 1.93
C ASN A 371 -19.84 -13.43 0.80
N THR A 372 -18.54 -13.53 1.05
CA THR A 372 -17.56 -14.22 0.18
C THR A 372 -17.11 -15.51 0.82
N SER A 373 -16.30 -16.28 0.10
CA SER A 373 -15.72 -17.52 0.61
C SER A 373 -14.76 -17.34 1.78
N GLN A 374 -14.24 -16.14 2.00
CA GLN A 374 -13.22 -15.81 3.01
C GLN A 374 -13.65 -14.72 4.00
N GLY A 375 -14.91 -14.26 3.95
CA GLY A 375 -15.41 -13.26 4.88
C GLY A 375 -16.66 -12.56 4.38
N SER A 376 -17.13 -11.58 5.13
CA SER A 376 -18.23 -10.72 4.71
C SER A 376 -17.69 -9.36 4.29
N ILE A 377 -18.32 -8.77 3.28
CA ILE A 377 -18.04 -7.41 2.85
C ILE A 377 -19.07 -6.49 3.52
N TYR A 378 -18.58 -5.38 4.06
CA TYR A 378 -19.41 -4.38 4.75
C TYR A 378 -19.27 -3.00 4.12
N LEU A 379 -20.25 -2.13 4.36
CA LEU A 379 -20.14 -0.71 4.09
C LEU A 379 -19.14 -0.06 5.05
N GLY A 380 -18.32 0.84 4.53
CA GLY A 380 -17.39 1.67 5.28
C GLY A 380 -17.28 3.07 4.72
N LEU A 381 -16.65 3.95 5.51
CA LEU A 381 -16.23 5.28 5.09
C LEU A 381 -14.73 5.40 5.33
N TYR A 382 -13.96 5.65 4.29
CA TYR A 382 -12.52 5.89 4.41
C TYR A 382 -12.28 7.40 4.30
N GLY A 383 -12.11 8.08 5.44
CA GLY A 383 -12.37 9.51 5.53
C GLY A 383 -13.84 9.79 5.22
N ASP A 384 -14.09 10.64 4.21
CA ASP A 384 -15.43 10.96 3.71
C ASP A 384 -15.82 10.17 2.44
N THR A 385 -15.00 9.20 2.02
CA THR A 385 -15.24 8.39 0.82
C THR A 385 -15.97 7.09 1.16
N GLU A 386 -17.09 6.81 0.46
CA GLU A 386 -17.83 5.55 0.59
C GLU A 386 -17.06 4.37 0.00
N VAL A 387 -16.93 3.30 0.77
CA VAL A 387 -16.14 2.12 0.39
C VAL A 387 -16.86 0.82 0.76
N ALA A 388 -16.59 -0.23 0.00
CA ALA A 388 -16.86 -1.60 0.39
C ALA A 388 -15.62 -2.17 1.09
N VAL A 389 -15.80 -2.83 2.23
CA VAL A 389 -14.68 -3.30 3.06
C VAL A 389 -14.75 -4.80 3.24
N LYS A 390 -13.72 -5.49 2.76
CA LYS A 390 -13.47 -6.90 3.07
C LYS A 390 -12.54 -6.97 4.28
N ILE A 391 -12.86 -7.87 5.21
CA ILE A 391 -12.09 -8.05 6.45
C ILE A 391 -11.49 -9.45 6.41
N GLY A 392 -10.16 -9.53 6.47
CA GLY A 392 -9.41 -10.77 6.64
C GLY A 392 -8.72 -10.81 8.00
N CYS A 393 -8.62 -11.99 8.60
CA CYS A 393 -7.98 -12.18 9.91
C CYS A 393 -6.59 -12.82 9.71
N HIS A 394 -5.53 -12.24 10.32
CA HIS A 394 -4.11 -12.63 10.17
C HIS A 394 -3.75 -13.99 10.79
N ARG A 395 -4.50 -15.06 10.49
CA ARG A 395 -4.00 -16.43 10.64
C ARG A 395 -3.59 -17.05 9.30
N ASP A 396 -3.99 -16.45 8.18
CA ASP A 396 -3.74 -17.00 6.86
C ASP A 396 -2.74 -16.15 6.05
N THR A 397 -1.89 -16.83 5.28
CA THR A 397 -0.91 -16.20 4.35
C THR A 397 -1.58 -15.74 3.04
N GLU A 398 -2.88 -15.96 2.90
CA GLU A 398 -3.64 -15.76 1.67
C GLU A 398 -4.06 -14.30 1.49
N GLU A 399 -4.35 -13.55 2.56
CA GLU A 399 -4.77 -12.15 2.47
C GLU A 399 -3.63 -11.23 2.05
N ASP A 400 -2.40 -11.49 2.49
CA ASP A 400 -1.23 -10.77 1.99
C ASP A 400 -0.96 -11.10 0.51
N LYS A 401 -1.33 -12.31 0.03
CA LYS A 401 -1.28 -12.65 -1.41
C LYS A 401 -2.39 -11.94 -2.19
N GLU A 402 -3.60 -11.87 -1.65
CA GLU A 402 -4.73 -11.15 -2.26
C GLU A 402 -4.41 -9.67 -2.38
N LYS A 403 -3.88 -9.04 -1.32
CA LYS A 403 -3.44 -7.65 -1.35
C LYS A 403 -2.39 -7.42 -2.46
N ARG A 404 -1.33 -8.25 -2.52
CA ARG A 404 -0.28 -8.14 -3.55
C ARG A 404 -0.84 -8.29 -4.96
N PHE A 405 -1.82 -9.17 -5.16
CA PHE A 405 -2.50 -9.31 -6.46
C PHE A 405 -3.33 -8.06 -6.81
N LEU A 406 -4.10 -7.52 -5.86
CA LEU A 406 -4.92 -6.33 -6.10
C LEU A 406 -4.06 -5.10 -6.42
N GLU A 407 -2.86 -5.00 -5.84
CA GLU A 407 -1.88 -3.96 -6.20
C GLU A 407 -1.42 -4.06 -7.67
N GLN A 408 -1.38 -5.27 -8.26
CA GLN A 408 -1.06 -5.46 -9.69
C GLN A 408 -2.22 -5.02 -10.62
N CYS A 409 -3.45 -4.96 -10.10
CA CYS A 409 -4.64 -4.59 -10.86
C CYS A 409 -4.76 -3.06 -11.12
N GLY A 410 -3.81 -2.25 -10.64
CA GLY A 410 -3.90 -0.77 -10.70
C GLY A 410 -4.17 -0.21 -12.12
N ASN A 411 -3.58 -0.83 -13.14
CA ASN A 411 -3.70 -0.40 -14.54
C ASN A 411 -4.89 -1.03 -15.30
N CYS A 412 -5.57 -2.01 -14.71
CA CYS A 412 -6.73 -2.66 -15.31
C CYS A 412 -7.94 -1.73 -15.28
N LYS A 413 -8.80 -1.76 -16.30
CA LYS A 413 -10.01 -0.92 -16.36
C LYS A 413 -11.21 -1.60 -15.72
N HIS A 414 -11.30 -2.92 -15.84
CA HIS A 414 -12.47 -3.71 -15.48
C HIS A 414 -12.20 -4.78 -14.42
N LEU A 415 -11.12 -4.64 -13.65
CA LEU A 415 -10.89 -5.41 -12.42
C LEU A 415 -11.12 -4.52 -11.21
N VAL A 416 -11.71 -5.08 -10.14
CA VAL A 416 -11.84 -4.37 -8.87
C VAL A 416 -10.46 -3.99 -8.35
N LYS A 417 -10.32 -2.74 -7.93
CA LYS A 417 -9.06 -2.16 -7.45
C LYS A 417 -9.10 -1.99 -5.94
N LEU A 418 -7.96 -2.25 -5.30
CA LEU A 418 -7.76 -1.84 -3.93
C LEU A 418 -7.71 -0.31 -3.88
N PHE A 419 -8.63 0.30 -3.14
CA PHE A 419 -8.64 1.74 -2.91
C PHE A 419 -7.65 2.11 -1.80
N GLN A 420 -7.79 1.49 -0.63
CA GLN A 420 -6.94 1.67 0.56
C GLN A 420 -6.97 0.42 1.43
N TYR A 421 -6.13 0.35 2.45
CA TYR A 421 -6.20 -0.70 3.46
C TYR A 421 -5.81 -0.21 4.84
N GLU A 422 -6.29 -0.90 5.87
CA GLU A 422 -5.91 -0.65 7.26
C GLU A 422 -5.56 -1.96 7.97
N LYS A 423 -4.71 -1.88 8.99
CA LYS A 423 -4.36 -3.01 9.86
C LYS A 423 -4.70 -2.69 11.30
N ALA A 424 -5.55 -3.49 11.93
CA ALA A 424 -5.85 -3.35 13.35
C ALA A 424 -6.26 -4.67 13.99
N LYS A 425 -5.82 -4.89 15.23
CA LYS A 425 -6.19 -6.05 16.06
C LYS A 425 -5.97 -7.41 15.38
N GLY A 426 -4.94 -7.53 14.54
CA GLY A 426 -4.68 -8.77 13.78
C GLY A 426 -5.66 -9.00 12.63
N CYS A 427 -6.36 -7.97 12.15
CA CYS A 427 -7.18 -8.03 10.95
C CYS A 427 -6.62 -7.06 9.88
N LEU A 428 -6.75 -7.47 8.61
CA LEU A 428 -6.52 -6.65 7.42
C LEU A 428 -7.87 -6.20 6.87
N TYR A 429 -8.03 -4.90 6.69
CA TYR A 429 -9.24 -4.28 6.15
C TYR A 429 -8.93 -3.78 4.75
N LEU A 430 -9.40 -4.48 3.72
CA LEU A 430 -9.23 -4.10 2.31
C LEU A 430 -10.42 -3.25 1.89
N CYS A 431 -10.16 -2.00 1.50
CA CYS A 431 -11.19 -1.07 1.07
C CYS A 431 -11.24 -1.01 -0.46
N PHE A 432 -12.43 -1.12 -1.02
CA PHE A 432 -12.71 -1.12 -2.45
C PHE A 432 -13.68 0.01 -2.80
N PRO A 433 -13.67 0.50 -4.05
CA PRO A 433 -14.75 1.33 -4.56
C PRO A 433 -16.10 0.65 -4.33
N LEU A 434 -17.09 1.41 -3.87
CA LEU A 434 -18.42 0.89 -3.61
C LEU A 434 -19.17 0.65 -4.94
N TRP A 435 -19.84 -0.48 -5.05
CA TRP A 435 -20.69 -0.82 -6.19
C TRP A 435 -22.17 -0.76 -5.83
N GLU A 436 -23.01 -0.56 -6.83
CA GLU A 436 -24.47 -0.52 -6.66
C GLU A 436 -25.05 -1.92 -6.70
N LYS A 437 -24.65 -2.76 -7.66
CA LYS A 437 -25.26 -4.08 -7.90
C LYS A 437 -24.23 -5.07 -8.42
N ASN A 438 -24.54 -6.35 -8.34
CA ASN A 438 -23.88 -7.34 -9.19
C ASN A 438 -24.66 -7.53 -10.51
N LEU A 439 -24.07 -8.24 -11.48
CA LEU A 439 -24.66 -8.43 -12.80
C LEU A 439 -25.99 -9.19 -12.76
N GLU A 440 -26.17 -10.14 -11.83
CA GLU A 440 -27.42 -10.87 -11.68
C GLU A 440 -28.57 -9.94 -11.26
N GLU A 441 -28.35 -9.13 -10.23
CA GLU A 441 -29.31 -8.13 -9.76
C GLU A 441 -29.63 -7.09 -10.85
N TYR A 442 -28.60 -6.64 -11.58
CA TYR A 442 -28.77 -5.64 -12.63
C TYR A 442 -29.64 -6.13 -13.79
N LEU A 443 -29.42 -7.36 -14.25
CA LEU A 443 -30.18 -7.95 -15.36
C LEU A 443 -31.63 -8.28 -14.97
N GLN A 444 -31.90 -8.60 -13.70
CA GLN A 444 -33.24 -8.93 -13.22
C GLN A 444 -34.13 -7.69 -13.03
N GLU A 445 -33.54 -6.53 -12.74
CA GLU A 445 -34.28 -5.29 -12.46
C GLU A 445 -34.49 -4.39 -13.69
N SER A 446 -33.86 -4.67 -14.84
CA SER A 446 -33.94 -3.79 -16.01
C SER A 446 -35.30 -3.93 -16.74
N GLU A 447 -36.09 -2.85 -16.76
CA GLU A 447 -37.32 -2.76 -17.57
C GLU A 447 -37.07 -2.20 -18.99
N ASP A 448 -35.92 -1.56 -19.21
CA ASP A 448 -35.53 -0.93 -20.49
C ASP A 448 -34.82 -1.89 -21.47
N GLU A 449 -34.70 -1.46 -22.73
CA GLU A 449 -33.90 -2.13 -23.77
C GLU A 449 -32.42 -2.17 -23.36
N MET A 450 -31.95 -3.31 -22.86
CA MET A 450 -30.57 -3.46 -22.38
C MET A 450 -29.53 -3.52 -23.50
N ASP A 451 -28.42 -2.80 -23.31
CA ASP A 451 -27.22 -2.93 -24.14
C ASP A 451 -26.39 -4.17 -23.76
N TYR A 452 -26.90 -5.35 -24.14
CA TYR A 452 -26.22 -6.63 -23.92
C TYR A 452 -24.81 -6.65 -24.54
N LYS A 453 -24.60 -5.96 -25.67
CA LYS A 453 -23.31 -5.93 -26.38
C LYS A 453 -22.28 -5.11 -25.60
N GLY A 454 -22.66 -3.96 -25.06
CA GLY A 454 -21.80 -3.14 -24.18
C GLY A 454 -21.42 -3.88 -22.90
N ILE A 455 -22.38 -4.52 -22.25
CA ILE A 455 -22.17 -5.36 -21.06
C ILE A 455 -21.13 -6.45 -21.36
N LEU A 456 -21.34 -7.23 -22.41
CA LEU A 456 -20.46 -8.32 -22.78
C LEU A 456 -19.06 -7.84 -23.18
N LYS A 457 -18.91 -6.67 -23.81
CA LYS A 457 -17.59 -6.08 -24.09
C LYS A 457 -16.80 -5.81 -22.82
N MET A 458 -17.43 -5.24 -21.79
CA MET A 458 -16.77 -4.99 -20.50
C MET A 458 -16.39 -6.29 -19.78
N ILE A 459 -17.27 -7.29 -19.81
CA ILE A 459 -17.01 -8.63 -19.25
C ILE A 459 -15.80 -9.28 -19.96
N PHE A 460 -15.78 -9.29 -21.29
CA PHE A 460 -14.66 -9.85 -22.06
C PHE A 460 -13.36 -9.13 -21.75
N GLN A 461 -13.41 -7.79 -21.67
CA GLN A 461 -12.25 -6.99 -21.34
C GLN A 461 -11.73 -7.29 -19.93
N ALA A 462 -12.60 -7.46 -18.94
CA ALA A 462 -12.23 -7.84 -17.58
C ALA A 462 -11.48 -9.18 -17.53
N VAL A 463 -12.04 -10.22 -18.15
CA VAL A 463 -11.41 -11.55 -18.18
C VAL A 463 -10.08 -11.50 -18.94
N ARG A 464 -10.01 -10.75 -20.04
CA ARG A 464 -8.76 -10.54 -20.79
C ARG A 464 -7.70 -9.86 -19.95
N GLU A 465 -8.04 -8.81 -19.22
CA GLU A 465 -7.13 -8.10 -18.32
C GLU A 465 -6.57 -9.04 -17.24
N LEU A 466 -7.41 -9.90 -16.67
CA LEU A 466 -6.97 -10.90 -15.70
C LEU A 466 -5.99 -11.92 -16.33
N HIS A 467 -6.30 -12.43 -17.53
CA HIS A 467 -5.44 -13.37 -18.25
C HIS A 467 -4.09 -12.73 -18.63
N LEU A 468 -4.07 -11.44 -18.97
CA LEU A 468 -2.84 -10.68 -19.25
C LEU A 468 -1.95 -10.50 -18.01
N LEU A 469 -2.54 -10.49 -16.81
CA LEU A 469 -1.79 -10.56 -15.55
C LEU A 469 -1.26 -11.97 -15.25
N GLY A 470 -1.55 -12.96 -16.10
CA GLY A 470 -1.10 -14.35 -15.95
C GLY A 470 -2.01 -15.21 -15.07
N PHE A 471 -3.23 -14.76 -14.76
CA PHE A 471 -4.15 -15.47 -13.87
C PHE A 471 -5.45 -15.87 -14.58
N ALA A 472 -6.01 -17.01 -14.18
CA ALA A 472 -7.35 -17.45 -14.54
C ALA A 472 -8.27 -17.36 -13.31
N HIS A 473 -9.53 -16.97 -13.50
CA HIS A 473 -10.47 -16.72 -12.40
C HIS A 473 -11.02 -18.01 -11.79
N GLN A 474 -11.42 -18.96 -12.64
CA GLN A 474 -11.94 -20.29 -12.28
C GLN A 474 -13.27 -20.30 -11.51
N ASP A 475 -13.99 -19.17 -11.48
CA ASP A 475 -15.29 -19.05 -10.80
C ASP A 475 -16.15 -17.96 -11.45
N LEU A 476 -16.04 -17.81 -12.77
CA LEU A 476 -16.78 -16.77 -13.50
C LEU A 476 -18.28 -17.08 -13.45
N CYS A 477 -19.01 -16.25 -12.73
CA CYS A 477 -20.45 -16.26 -12.67
C CYS A 477 -20.99 -14.83 -12.49
N PRO A 478 -22.29 -14.58 -12.72
CA PRO A 478 -22.85 -13.23 -12.73
C PRO A 478 -22.57 -12.43 -11.44
N SER A 479 -22.60 -13.07 -10.28
CA SER A 479 -22.37 -12.40 -8.99
C SER A 479 -20.94 -11.88 -8.80
N LYS A 480 -19.96 -12.31 -9.63
CA LYS A 480 -18.57 -11.82 -9.58
C LYS A 480 -18.35 -10.52 -10.35
N PHE A 481 -19.34 -10.10 -11.12
CA PHE A 481 -19.29 -8.87 -11.89
C PHE A 481 -20.08 -7.79 -11.16
N LEU A 482 -19.36 -6.80 -10.64
CA LEU A 482 -19.89 -5.70 -9.85
C LEU A 482 -20.07 -4.47 -10.73
N ILE A 483 -21.14 -3.72 -10.53
CA ILE A 483 -21.55 -2.58 -11.36
C ILE A 483 -21.58 -1.32 -10.51
N ASP A 484 -20.83 -0.31 -10.92
CA ASP A 484 -20.81 0.99 -10.25
C ASP A 484 -22.00 1.89 -10.63
N LEU A 485 -22.05 3.09 -10.06
CA LEU A 485 -23.09 4.07 -10.33
C LEU A 485 -23.15 4.53 -11.81
N ASN A 486 -22.04 4.43 -12.53
CA ASN A 486 -21.92 4.83 -13.94
C ASN A 486 -22.27 3.68 -14.91
N GLY A 487 -22.56 2.48 -14.40
CA GLY A 487 -22.80 1.29 -15.21
C GLY A 487 -21.52 0.57 -15.66
N THR A 488 -20.35 0.93 -15.12
CA THR A 488 -19.09 0.26 -15.40
C THR A 488 -19.04 -1.07 -14.66
N ILE A 489 -18.64 -2.13 -15.37
CA ILE A 489 -18.55 -3.48 -14.83
C ILE A 489 -17.11 -3.80 -14.41
N TYR A 490 -16.95 -4.36 -13.21
CA TYR A 490 -15.70 -4.81 -12.63
C TYR A 490 -15.78 -6.28 -12.24
N LEU A 491 -14.78 -7.07 -12.61
CA LEU A 491 -14.60 -8.43 -12.10
C LEU A 491 -13.99 -8.38 -10.68
N ALA A 492 -14.53 -9.20 -9.78
CA ALA A 492 -14.20 -9.21 -8.36
C ALA A 492 -14.06 -10.64 -7.80
N ASP A 493 -13.78 -10.76 -6.50
CA ASP A 493 -13.68 -12.03 -5.76
C ASP A 493 -12.52 -12.92 -6.27
N PHE A 494 -11.32 -12.37 -6.21
CA PHE A 494 -10.10 -13.04 -6.67
C PHE A 494 -9.47 -13.94 -5.59
N ASP A 495 -10.28 -14.58 -4.77
CA ASP A 495 -9.83 -15.41 -3.63
C ASP A 495 -9.18 -16.72 -4.12
N ASN A 496 -9.10 -17.76 -3.27
CA ASN A 496 -8.35 -19.02 -3.51
C ASN A 496 -8.69 -19.80 -4.80
N ARG A 497 -9.76 -19.44 -5.51
CA ARG A 497 -10.13 -20.03 -6.79
C ARG A 497 -9.26 -19.52 -7.94
N ARG A 498 -8.75 -18.29 -7.87
CA ARG A 498 -7.82 -17.75 -8.87
C ARG A 498 -6.57 -18.64 -8.96
N LYS A 499 -6.17 -19.01 -10.17
CA LYS A 499 -4.98 -19.84 -10.44
C LYS A 499 -4.02 -19.14 -11.40
N LEU A 500 -2.74 -19.39 -11.22
CA LEU A 500 -1.68 -18.93 -12.14
C LEU A 500 -1.70 -19.78 -13.41
N ILE A 501 -1.62 -19.12 -14.58
CA ILE A 501 -1.80 -19.77 -15.88
C ILE A 501 -0.58 -20.59 -16.30
N GLU A 502 0.66 -20.25 -15.96
CA GLU A 502 1.94 -20.96 -16.28
C GLU A 502 1.78 -22.25 -17.12
N ASP A 503 1.68 -22.11 -18.44
CA ASP A 503 1.51 -23.15 -19.46
C ASP A 503 0.27 -24.09 -19.35
N LYS A 504 -0.63 -23.85 -18.40
CA LYS A 504 -1.90 -24.58 -18.17
C LYS A 504 -3.04 -23.97 -18.98
N LYS A 505 -3.07 -24.25 -20.28
CA LYS A 505 -4.17 -23.84 -21.20
C LYS A 505 -5.56 -24.27 -20.73
N GLU A 506 -5.66 -25.36 -19.98
CA GLU A 506 -6.91 -25.87 -19.41
C GLU A 506 -7.61 -24.86 -18.49
N LEU A 507 -6.85 -24.03 -17.76
CA LEU A 507 -7.42 -23.01 -16.88
C LEU A 507 -8.09 -21.89 -17.70
N VAL A 508 -7.43 -21.46 -18.78
CA VAL A 508 -7.99 -20.47 -19.71
C VAL A 508 -9.25 -21.03 -20.36
N ASN A 509 -9.22 -22.28 -20.80
CA ASN A 509 -10.36 -22.97 -21.41
C ASN A 509 -11.57 -23.02 -20.47
N SER A 510 -11.35 -23.33 -19.18
CA SER A 510 -12.39 -23.30 -18.15
C SER A 510 -13.06 -21.92 -18.01
N ASP A 511 -12.26 -20.84 -18.01
CA ASP A 511 -12.79 -19.47 -17.99
C ASP A 511 -13.57 -19.15 -19.27
N LEU A 512 -13.12 -19.59 -20.45
CA LEU A 512 -13.81 -19.39 -21.73
C LEU A 512 -15.14 -20.14 -21.78
N GLU A 513 -15.22 -21.35 -21.25
CA GLU A 513 -16.46 -22.11 -21.14
C GLU A 513 -17.46 -21.38 -20.23
N ALA A 514 -17.01 -20.89 -19.07
CA ALA A 514 -17.84 -20.08 -18.19
C ALA A 514 -18.30 -18.77 -18.87
N LEU A 515 -17.42 -18.13 -19.65
CA LEU A 515 -17.75 -16.95 -20.44
C LEU A 515 -18.80 -17.25 -21.52
N SER A 516 -18.77 -18.43 -22.14
CA SER A 516 -19.79 -18.87 -23.11
C SER A 516 -21.18 -18.94 -22.47
N ARG A 517 -21.27 -19.39 -21.21
CA ARG A 517 -22.51 -19.42 -20.44
C ARG A 517 -22.94 -18.01 -20.02
N LEU A 518 -21.99 -17.13 -19.67
CA LEU A 518 -22.26 -15.72 -19.38
C LEU A 518 -22.84 -14.98 -20.58
N VAL A 519 -22.36 -15.25 -21.81
CA VAL A 519 -22.93 -14.71 -23.05
C VAL A 519 -24.41 -15.04 -23.15
N LEU A 520 -24.76 -16.32 -22.98
CA LEU A 520 -26.16 -16.76 -22.99
C LEU A 520 -26.99 -16.09 -21.88
N TYR A 521 -26.42 -16.00 -20.67
CA TYR A 521 -27.10 -15.45 -19.49
C TYR A 521 -27.42 -13.97 -19.67
N VAL A 522 -26.46 -13.20 -20.18
CA VAL A 522 -26.64 -11.78 -20.46
C VAL A 522 -27.68 -11.61 -21.56
N ILE A 523 -27.56 -12.29 -22.71
CA ILE A 523 -28.53 -12.16 -23.82
C ILE A 523 -29.96 -12.51 -23.39
N ARG A 524 -30.12 -13.43 -22.43
CA ARG A 524 -31.44 -13.78 -21.89
C ARG A 524 -31.95 -12.82 -20.82
N GLY A 525 -31.18 -11.80 -20.47
CA GLY A 525 -31.48 -10.82 -19.43
C GLY A 525 -31.58 -11.45 -18.04
N GLY A 526 -30.76 -12.47 -17.75
CA GLY A 526 -30.71 -13.08 -16.41
C GLY A 526 -31.98 -13.82 -15.96
N LYS A 527 -32.97 -14.02 -16.86
CA LYS A 527 -34.29 -14.60 -16.53
C LYS A 527 -34.27 -16.09 -16.13
N LYS A 528 -33.16 -16.79 -16.39
CA LYS A 528 -32.99 -18.22 -16.09
C LYS A 528 -31.77 -18.41 -15.21
N PRO A 529 -31.80 -19.31 -14.21
CA PRO A 529 -30.64 -19.59 -13.37
C PRO A 529 -29.39 -19.93 -14.19
N PHE A 530 -28.24 -19.39 -13.80
CA PHE A 530 -26.98 -19.47 -14.53
C PHE A 530 -26.54 -20.92 -14.78
N GLU A 531 -26.79 -21.82 -13.85
CA GLU A 531 -26.41 -23.24 -13.94
C GLU A 531 -27.27 -24.04 -14.92
N LYS A 532 -28.43 -23.51 -15.31
CA LYS A 532 -29.41 -24.20 -16.15
C LYS A 532 -29.50 -23.65 -17.57
N ILE A 533 -28.69 -22.65 -17.91
CA ILE A 533 -28.78 -21.99 -19.21
C ILE A 533 -28.09 -22.81 -20.30
N SER A 534 -28.67 -22.80 -21.49
CA SER A 534 -28.19 -23.53 -22.65
C SER A 534 -28.47 -22.76 -23.94
N THR A 535 -27.84 -23.18 -25.04
CA THR A 535 -28.06 -22.60 -26.37
C THR A 535 -29.51 -22.71 -26.85
N LYS A 536 -30.30 -23.66 -26.32
CA LYS A 536 -31.73 -23.82 -26.63
C LYS A 536 -32.60 -22.69 -26.08
N ASP A 537 -32.06 -21.87 -25.18
CA ASP A 537 -32.79 -20.80 -24.51
C ASP A 537 -32.69 -19.45 -25.26
N VAL A 538 -31.89 -19.37 -26.33
CA VAL A 538 -31.76 -18.16 -27.16
C VAL A 538 -32.97 -18.06 -28.10
N ALA A 539 -33.60 -16.88 -28.15
CA ALA A 539 -34.79 -16.66 -28.95
C ALA A 539 -34.44 -16.67 -30.45
N THR A 540 -35.05 -17.59 -31.21
CA THR A 540 -34.75 -17.83 -32.63
C THR A 540 -35.12 -16.65 -33.55
N ASP A 541 -35.94 -15.73 -33.06
CA ASP A 541 -36.39 -14.51 -33.71
C ASP A 541 -35.46 -13.30 -33.45
N SER A 542 -34.43 -13.45 -32.62
CA SER A 542 -33.46 -12.38 -32.37
C SER A 542 -32.59 -12.10 -33.60
N PRO A 543 -32.40 -10.82 -33.99
CA PRO A 543 -31.54 -10.45 -35.13
C PRO A 543 -30.05 -10.74 -34.91
N ASP A 544 -29.65 -11.12 -33.69
CA ASP A 544 -28.29 -11.51 -33.32
C ASP A 544 -28.17 -13.01 -32.99
N TYR A 545 -29.22 -13.81 -33.25
CA TYR A 545 -29.30 -15.22 -32.85
C TYR A 545 -28.13 -16.06 -33.40
N GLU A 546 -27.88 -15.99 -34.71
CA GLU A 546 -26.83 -16.77 -35.36
C GLU A 546 -25.44 -16.35 -34.90
N GLU A 547 -25.16 -15.04 -34.83
CA GLU A 547 -23.85 -14.55 -34.37
C GLU A 547 -23.62 -14.83 -32.88
N ALA A 548 -24.68 -14.88 -32.05
CA ALA A 548 -24.59 -15.26 -30.66
C ALA A 548 -24.22 -16.74 -30.49
N LEU A 549 -24.87 -17.63 -31.25
CA LEU A 549 -24.55 -19.05 -31.24
C LEU A 549 -23.14 -19.34 -31.74
N ASP A 550 -22.71 -18.65 -32.80
CA ASP A 550 -21.34 -18.76 -33.32
C ASP A 550 -20.31 -18.29 -32.28
N LEU A 551 -20.54 -17.16 -31.61
CA LEU A 551 -19.66 -16.68 -30.54
C LEU A 551 -19.57 -17.67 -29.37
N VAL A 552 -20.70 -18.19 -28.90
CA VAL A 552 -20.76 -19.18 -27.82
C VAL A 552 -20.01 -20.45 -28.22
N LYS A 553 -20.18 -20.90 -29.47
CA LYS A 553 -19.46 -22.06 -30.01
C LYS A 553 -17.96 -21.82 -30.08
N SER A 554 -17.50 -20.66 -30.58
CA SER A 554 -16.09 -20.31 -30.64
C SER A 554 -15.43 -20.26 -29.27
N LEU A 555 -16.13 -19.74 -28.24
CA LEU A 555 -15.65 -19.76 -26.87
C LEU A 555 -15.52 -21.20 -26.34
N GLY A 556 -16.56 -22.02 -26.52
CA GLY A 556 -16.57 -23.42 -26.06
C GLY A 556 -15.63 -24.35 -26.82
N SER A 557 -15.24 -24.01 -28.06
CA SER A 557 -14.24 -24.75 -28.83
C SER A 557 -12.80 -24.26 -28.63
N HIS A 558 -12.59 -23.26 -27.75
CA HIS A 558 -11.29 -22.66 -27.49
C HIS A 558 -10.61 -22.10 -28.76
N ASP A 559 -11.37 -21.31 -29.52
CA ASP A 559 -10.94 -20.69 -30.78
C ASP A 559 -9.55 -20.03 -30.69
N GLU A 560 -8.69 -20.30 -31.67
CA GLU A 560 -7.30 -19.83 -31.73
C GLU A 560 -7.17 -18.29 -31.72
N ARG A 561 -8.24 -17.57 -32.10
CA ARG A 561 -8.30 -16.10 -32.03
C ARG A 561 -8.16 -15.56 -30.60
N GLY A 562 -8.46 -16.38 -29.59
CA GLY A 562 -8.48 -15.97 -28.17
C GLY A 562 -9.46 -14.83 -27.87
N LEU A 563 -9.44 -14.32 -26.63
CA LEU A 563 -10.35 -13.25 -26.19
C LEU A 563 -10.18 -11.95 -27.00
N GLU A 564 -8.96 -11.63 -27.42
CA GLU A 564 -8.68 -10.42 -28.22
C GLU A 564 -9.40 -10.49 -29.58
N GLY A 565 -9.31 -11.61 -30.29
CA GLY A 565 -10.00 -11.75 -31.57
C GLY A 565 -11.51 -11.92 -31.42
N LEU A 566 -11.97 -12.63 -30.37
CA LEU A 566 -13.40 -12.80 -30.10
C LEU A 566 -14.07 -11.49 -29.65
N SER A 567 -13.35 -10.54 -29.07
CA SER A 567 -13.90 -9.20 -28.79
C SER A 567 -14.28 -8.42 -30.07
N LYS A 568 -13.76 -8.83 -31.23
CA LYS A 568 -14.04 -8.25 -32.56
C LYS A 568 -15.06 -9.06 -33.35
N HIS A 569 -15.67 -10.07 -32.75
CA HIS A 569 -16.65 -10.96 -33.37
C HIS A 569 -17.84 -10.19 -33.97
N PRO A 570 -18.44 -10.63 -35.10
CA PRO A 570 -19.61 -10.00 -35.71
C PRO A 570 -20.81 -9.80 -34.79
N PHE A 571 -20.92 -10.61 -33.72
CA PHE A 571 -21.89 -10.42 -32.65
C PHE A 571 -21.84 -8.99 -32.08
N PHE A 572 -20.64 -8.43 -31.87
CA PHE A 572 -20.43 -7.11 -31.30
C PHE A 572 -20.59 -5.94 -32.29
N TRP A 573 -20.85 -6.23 -33.56
CA TRP A 573 -21.02 -5.21 -34.60
C TRP A 573 -22.42 -4.59 -34.53
N SER A 574 -22.48 -3.28 -34.79
CA SER A 574 -23.77 -2.63 -35.05
C SER A 574 -24.30 -3.04 -36.42
N LYS A 575 -25.62 -2.87 -36.63
CA LYS A 575 -26.25 -3.10 -37.95
C LYS A 575 -25.53 -2.34 -39.07
N GLN A 576 -25.08 -1.11 -38.78
CA GLN A 576 -24.33 -0.29 -39.72
C GLN A 576 -22.95 -0.88 -40.08
N ILE A 577 -22.23 -1.40 -39.08
CA ILE A 577 -20.92 -2.03 -39.32
C ILE A 577 -21.10 -3.30 -40.16
N ARG A 578 -22.11 -4.13 -39.85
CA ARG A 578 -22.44 -5.33 -40.65
C ARG A 578 -22.74 -4.96 -42.09
N PHE A 579 -23.60 -3.97 -42.31
CA PHE A 579 -23.95 -3.49 -43.64
C PHE A 579 -22.71 -2.98 -44.41
N ASN A 580 -21.91 -2.12 -43.79
CA ASN A 580 -20.70 -1.57 -44.41
C ASN A 580 -19.68 -2.66 -44.76
N PHE A 581 -19.53 -3.66 -43.88
CA PHE A 581 -18.65 -4.81 -44.12
C PHE A 581 -19.11 -5.63 -45.33
N LEU A 582 -20.39 -5.99 -45.39
CA LEU A 582 -20.97 -6.71 -46.53
C LEU A 582 -20.89 -5.90 -47.83
N LYS A 583 -21.16 -4.59 -47.78
CA LYS A 583 -21.02 -3.67 -48.92
C LYS A 583 -19.58 -3.62 -49.43
N ASN A 584 -18.59 -3.62 -48.53
CA ASN A 584 -17.18 -3.63 -48.90
C ASN A 584 -16.77 -4.95 -49.55
N ILE A 585 -17.26 -6.10 -49.06
CA ILE A 585 -17.05 -7.40 -49.71
C ILE A 585 -17.68 -7.40 -51.11
N TRP A 586 -18.92 -6.91 -51.23
CA TRP A 586 -19.60 -6.81 -52.51
C TRP A 586 -18.83 -5.94 -53.51
N ASN A 587 -18.36 -4.77 -53.11
CA ASN A 587 -17.55 -3.91 -53.98
C ASN A 587 -16.27 -4.62 -54.46
N LYS A 588 -15.60 -5.38 -53.59
CA LYS A 588 -14.43 -6.18 -53.97
C LYS A 588 -14.76 -7.29 -54.97
N ILE A 589 -15.92 -7.96 -54.83
CA ILE A 589 -16.38 -8.98 -55.78
C ILE A 589 -16.72 -8.35 -57.13
N LYS A 590 -17.44 -7.21 -57.10
CA LYS A 590 -17.88 -6.47 -58.29
C LYS A 590 -16.69 -6.05 -59.17
N ASP A 591 -15.60 -5.62 -58.56
CA ASP A 591 -14.43 -5.07 -59.26
C ASP A 591 -13.37 -6.14 -59.59
N CYS A 592 -13.63 -7.43 -59.32
CA CYS A 592 -12.66 -8.51 -59.53
C CYS A 592 -12.79 -9.14 -60.93
N HIS A 593 -11.72 -9.09 -61.74
CA HIS A 593 -11.68 -9.69 -63.09
C HIS A 593 -11.57 -11.24 -63.09
N ASN A 594 -11.25 -11.87 -61.96
CA ASN A 594 -11.19 -13.34 -61.83
C ASN A 594 -12.03 -13.79 -60.62
N GLN A 595 -13.33 -13.98 -60.83
CA GLN A 595 -14.29 -14.26 -59.76
C GLN A 595 -14.06 -15.63 -59.10
N GLU A 596 -13.48 -16.61 -59.82
CA GLU A 596 -13.27 -17.98 -59.32
C GLU A 596 -12.36 -18.05 -58.08
N THR A 597 -11.34 -17.20 -57.97
CA THR A 597 -10.44 -17.17 -56.80
C THR A 597 -11.10 -16.58 -55.56
N VAL A 598 -12.05 -15.65 -55.74
CA VAL A 598 -12.81 -15.06 -54.62
C VAL A 598 -13.84 -16.06 -54.08
N PHE A 599 -14.52 -16.80 -54.97
CA PHE A 599 -15.52 -17.81 -54.61
C PHE A 599 -14.93 -19.11 -54.05
N LYS A 600 -13.68 -19.47 -54.37
CA LYS A 600 -12.98 -20.63 -53.77
C LYS A 600 -12.86 -20.56 -52.23
N ASN A 601 -12.90 -19.37 -51.65
CA ASN A 601 -12.80 -19.18 -50.19
C ASN A 601 -14.17 -19.26 -49.47
N PHE A 602 -15.29 -19.27 -50.20
CA PHE A 602 -16.62 -19.42 -49.62
C PHE A 602 -17.02 -20.90 -49.61
N ASN A 603 -16.57 -21.65 -48.59
CA ASN A 603 -17.11 -22.99 -48.34
C ASN A 603 -18.55 -22.85 -47.85
N THR A 604 -19.55 -23.19 -48.67
CA THR A 604 -20.96 -23.23 -48.25
C THR A 604 -21.30 -24.58 -47.62
N PRO A 605 -21.65 -24.66 -46.32
CA PRO A 605 -22.27 -25.84 -45.74
C PRO A 605 -23.67 -26.05 -46.34
N LYS A 606 -24.20 -27.27 -46.33
CA LYS A 606 -25.59 -27.54 -46.76
C LYS A 606 -26.57 -26.87 -45.79
N GLY A 607 -27.52 -26.10 -46.31
CA GLY A 607 -28.67 -25.56 -45.55
C GLY A 607 -28.67 -24.04 -45.30
N VAL A 608 -27.89 -23.25 -46.05
CA VAL A 608 -27.82 -21.80 -45.81
C VAL A 608 -28.96 -21.02 -46.49
N ALA A 609 -29.56 -20.09 -45.75
CA ALA A 609 -30.76 -19.32 -46.12
C ALA A 609 -30.65 -18.53 -47.45
N TYR A 610 -29.44 -18.22 -47.94
CA TYR A 610 -29.28 -17.38 -49.12
C TYR A 610 -29.14 -18.14 -50.46
N LEU A 611 -29.29 -19.47 -50.51
CA LEU A 611 -29.12 -20.23 -51.76
C LEU A 611 -30.11 -19.83 -52.87
N GLN A 612 -31.23 -19.19 -52.50
CA GLN A 612 -32.24 -18.65 -53.41
C GLN A 612 -32.55 -17.18 -53.10
N TRP A 613 -31.58 -16.41 -52.61
CA TRP A 613 -31.77 -15.02 -52.20
C TRP A 613 -32.45 -14.12 -53.25
N THR A 614 -32.27 -14.41 -54.54
CA THR A 614 -32.93 -13.68 -55.63
C THR A 614 -34.45 -13.85 -55.61
N LEU A 615 -34.97 -15.03 -55.24
CA LEU A 615 -36.41 -15.27 -55.11
C LEU A 615 -36.99 -14.54 -53.89
N GLU A 616 -36.27 -14.51 -52.78
CA GLU A 616 -36.69 -13.78 -51.57
C GLU A 616 -36.74 -12.26 -51.79
N VAL A 617 -35.77 -11.69 -52.50
CA VAL A 617 -35.76 -10.26 -52.86
C VAL A 617 -36.91 -9.91 -53.81
N ILE A 618 -37.22 -10.80 -54.76
CA ILE A 618 -38.34 -10.61 -55.70
C ILE A 618 -39.69 -10.65 -54.94
N LEU A 619 -39.87 -11.61 -54.02
CA LEU A 619 -41.06 -11.71 -53.18
C LEU A 619 -41.23 -10.47 -52.28
N PHE A 620 -40.15 -10.02 -51.64
CA PHE A 620 -40.17 -8.80 -50.82
C PHE A 620 -40.46 -7.53 -51.63
N SER A 621 -39.96 -7.47 -52.88
CA SER A 621 -40.20 -6.36 -53.80
C SER A 621 -41.66 -6.34 -54.29
N LEU A 622 -42.27 -7.51 -54.51
CA LEU A 622 -43.68 -7.64 -54.89
C LEU A 622 -44.62 -7.23 -53.75
N ASP A 623 -44.34 -7.63 -52.50
CA ASP A 623 -45.12 -7.21 -51.32
C ASP A 623 -45.06 -5.67 -51.09
N SER A 624 -43.93 -5.02 -51.40
CA SER A 624 -43.81 -3.56 -51.33
C SER A 624 -44.49 -2.79 -52.49
N TYR A 625 -45.01 -3.50 -53.50
CA TYR A 625 -45.82 -2.93 -54.58
C TYR A 625 -47.34 -3.11 -54.37
N GLU A 626 -47.77 -3.95 -53.42
CA GLU A 626 -49.19 -4.15 -53.05
C GLU A 626 -49.61 -3.53 -51.69
N GLY A 627 -48.75 -2.69 -51.07
CA GLY A 627 -49.04 -1.96 -49.84
C GLY A 627 -49.43 -0.50 -50.02
#